data_AF-A0A2U1LUW5-F1
#
_entry.id   AF-A0A2U1LUW5-F1
#
_cell.length_a   1.000
_cell.length_b   1.000
_cell.length_c   1.000
_cell.angle_alpha   90.00
_cell.angle_beta   90.00
_cell.angle_gamma   90.00
#
_symmetry.space_group_name_H-M   'P 1'
#
loop_
_entity.id
_entity.type
_entity.pdbx_description
1 polymer ?
#
loop_
_entity_poly.entity_id
_entity_poly.type
_entity_poly.pdbx_seq_one_letter_code
_entity_poly.pdbx_strand_id
1 'polypeptide(L)'
;MNKKVGEHVGHWERFTLRISNFDSHLWMVYFPFLRESGKSGVEASCLEFVEGTNKPIVYSSKFRHASFPKAGLYIQGGPTKLGIGVMDHVGKSDMFIDASKKYQIIGAEYLGDGVVVEPGWMRELRPEKINSHLL
;
A
#
# COMPACT_ATOMS: atom_id res chain seq x y z
N MET A 1 20.69 -5.13 -25.28
CA MET A 1 19.87 -4.39 -24.30
C MET A 1 20.68 -4.24 -23.02
N ASN A 2 21.12 -3.02 -22.69
CA ASN A 2 21.79 -2.75 -21.42
C ASN A 2 20.72 -2.71 -20.32
N LYS A 3 20.55 -3.81 -19.57
CA LYS A 3 19.69 -3.78 -18.37
C LYS A 3 20.41 -3.02 -17.27
N LYS A 4 19.75 -2.03 -16.68
CA LYS A 4 20.29 -1.31 -15.51
C LYS A 4 20.20 -2.21 -14.28
N VAL A 5 21.17 -2.09 -13.36
CA VAL A 5 21.11 -2.78 -12.08
C VAL A 5 19.81 -2.41 -11.36
N GLY A 6 19.03 -3.42 -10.95
CA GLY A 6 17.74 -3.24 -10.29
C GLY A 6 16.51 -3.39 -11.20
N GLU A 7 16.68 -3.46 -12.53
CA GLU A 7 15.57 -3.80 -13.43
C GLU A 7 15.17 -5.28 -13.29
N HIS A 8 13.92 -5.52 -12.94
CA HIS A 8 13.30 -6.84 -12.89
C HIS A 8 11.91 -6.76 -13.54
N VAL A 9 11.45 -7.88 -14.09
CA VAL A 9 10.16 -7.95 -14.79
C VAL A 9 9.09 -8.27 -13.77
N GLY A 10 8.32 -7.25 -13.41
CA GLY A 10 7.12 -7.37 -12.56
C GLY A 10 7.44 -7.46 -11.07
N HIS A 11 6.79 -6.58 -10.31
CA HIS A 11 6.64 -6.68 -8.87
C HIS A 11 5.31 -6.01 -8.48
N TRP A 12 4.77 -6.36 -7.32
CA TRP A 12 3.45 -5.93 -6.87
C TRP A 12 3.58 -5.20 -5.55
N GLU A 13 3.20 -3.93 -5.57
CA GLU A 13 3.01 -3.14 -4.36
C GLU A 13 1.56 -3.18 -3.92
N ARG A 14 1.32 -3.15 -2.60
CA ARG A 14 -0.03 -3.02 -2.06
C ARG A 14 -0.06 -2.09 -0.86
N PHE A 15 -1.18 -1.41 -0.70
CA PHE A 15 -1.60 -0.74 0.52
C PHE A 15 -3.10 -0.94 0.68
N THR A 16 -3.58 -0.96 1.92
CA THR A 16 -5.00 -1.23 2.21
C THR A 16 -5.63 -0.03 2.88
N LEU A 17 -6.79 0.39 2.40
CA LEU A 17 -7.61 1.44 3.03
C LEU A 17 -8.64 0.79 3.96
N ARG A 18 -8.79 1.29 5.19
CA ARG A 18 -9.91 0.97 6.07
C ARG A 18 -10.88 2.14 6.08
N ILE A 19 -12.03 1.92 5.47
CA ILE A 19 -13.11 2.87 5.36
C ILE A 19 -14.24 2.39 6.26
N SER A 20 -14.83 3.30 7.03
CA SER A 20 -15.97 3.00 7.89
C SER A 20 -17.21 2.78 7.03
N ASN A 21 -17.94 1.71 7.33
CA ASN A 21 -19.20 1.37 6.69
C ASN A 21 -20.39 2.19 7.21
N PHE A 22 -20.20 3.01 8.26
CA PHE A 22 -21.27 3.83 8.84
C PHE A 22 -21.31 5.24 8.25
N ASP A 23 -20.16 5.89 8.13
CA ASP A 23 -20.02 7.29 7.73
C ASP A 23 -19.14 7.50 6.50
N SER A 24 -18.64 6.42 5.88
CA SER A 24 -17.78 6.45 4.70
C SER A 24 -16.44 7.19 4.88
N HIS A 25 -16.02 7.49 6.11
CA HIS A 25 -14.73 8.13 6.36
C HIS A 25 -13.59 7.11 6.27
N LEU A 26 -12.46 7.55 5.71
CA LEU A 26 -11.19 6.83 5.80
C LEU A 26 -10.67 6.91 7.24
N TRP A 27 -10.40 5.76 7.86
CA TRP A 27 -9.89 5.70 9.23
C TRP A 27 -8.38 5.45 9.27
N MET A 28 -7.91 4.52 8.43
CA MET A 28 -6.53 4.06 8.48
C MET A 28 -6.06 3.56 7.12
N VAL A 29 -4.77 3.72 6.86
CA VAL A 29 -4.08 3.11 5.72
C VAL A 29 -2.98 2.17 6.22
N TYR A 30 -3.02 0.94 5.73
CA TYR A 30 -2.09 -0.12 6.10
C TYR A 30 -1.03 -0.25 5.02
N PHE A 31 0.24 -0.16 5.42
CA PHE A 31 1.39 -0.35 4.56
C PHE A 31 2.11 -1.64 4.94
N PRO A 32 2.37 -2.58 4.01
CA PRO A 32 2.99 -3.88 4.32
C PRO A 32 4.31 -3.76 5.08
N PHE A 33 5.17 -2.82 4.71
CA PHE A 33 6.47 -2.60 5.35
C PHE A 33 6.35 -2.18 6.83
N LEU A 34 5.24 -1.55 7.24
CA LEU A 34 5.06 -1.12 8.63
C LEU A 34 4.88 -2.29 9.60
N ARG A 35 4.40 -3.46 9.13
CA ARG A 35 4.27 -4.66 10.00
C ARG A 35 5.62 -5.09 10.56
N GLU A 36 6.68 -5.00 9.78
CA GLU A 36 8.04 -5.31 10.25
C GLU A 36 8.52 -4.35 11.35
N SER A 37 7.95 -3.13 11.39
CA SER A 37 8.24 -2.12 12.42
C SER A 37 7.32 -2.19 13.65
N GLY A 38 6.44 -3.21 13.74
CA GLY A 38 5.48 -3.36 14.83
C GLY A 38 4.28 -2.40 14.77
N LYS A 39 4.15 -1.60 13.70
CA LYS A 39 3.00 -0.72 13.48
C LYS A 39 1.98 -1.41 12.57
N SER A 40 0.70 -1.31 12.93
CA SER A 40 -0.39 -1.89 12.13
C SER A 40 -0.73 -1.03 10.92
N GLY A 41 -0.79 0.29 11.04
CA GLY A 41 -1.09 1.22 9.95
C GLY A 41 -0.90 2.68 10.37
N VAL A 42 -1.39 3.60 9.54
CA VAL A 42 -1.33 5.05 9.76
C VAL A 42 -2.74 5.61 9.77
N GLU A 43 -3.10 6.37 10.80
CA GLU A 43 -4.40 7.03 10.91
C GLU A 43 -4.58 8.06 9.80
N ALA A 44 -5.82 8.24 9.33
CA ALA A 44 -6.14 9.17 8.26
C ALA A 44 -5.74 10.62 8.58
N SER A 45 -5.86 11.03 9.85
CA SER A 45 -5.42 12.35 10.34
C SER A 45 -3.90 12.59 10.19
N CYS A 46 -3.12 11.52 10.07
CA CYS A 46 -1.67 11.57 9.90
C CYS A 46 -1.24 11.50 8.43
N LEU A 47 -2.16 11.36 7.47
CA LEU A 47 -1.87 11.27 6.04
C LEU A 47 -1.87 12.65 5.38
N GLU A 48 -1.17 12.72 4.26
CA GLU A 48 -1.27 13.84 3.34
C GLU A 48 -2.34 13.55 2.29
N PHE A 49 -3.02 14.60 1.82
CA PHE A 49 -4.08 14.51 0.83
C PHE A 49 -3.75 15.37 -0.39
N VAL A 50 -4.24 14.95 -1.56
CA VAL A 50 -4.17 15.80 -2.75
C VAL A 50 -5.08 17.01 -2.52
N GLU A 51 -4.51 18.20 -2.70
CA GLU A 51 -5.17 19.48 -2.45
C GLU A 51 -6.53 19.56 -3.16
N GLY A 52 -7.55 20.02 -2.42
CA GLY A 52 -8.93 20.10 -2.93
C GLY A 52 -9.64 18.76 -3.08
N THR A 53 -9.08 17.65 -2.58
CA THR A 53 -9.69 16.32 -2.68
C THR A 53 -9.65 15.56 -1.34
N ASN A 54 -10.37 14.43 -1.29
CA ASN A 54 -10.31 13.46 -0.19
C ASN A 54 -9.37 12.27 -0.48
N LYS A 55 -8.50 12.39 -1.50
CA LYS A 55 -7.62 11.30 -1.92
C LYS A 55 -6.31 11.34 -1.13
N PRO A 56 -6.00 10.30 -0.32
CA PRO A 56 -4.73 10.24 0.39
C PRO A 56 -3.57 10.06 -0.60
N ILE A 57 -2.42 10.63 -0.26
CA ILE A 57 -1.17 10.46 -1.00
C ILE A 57 -0.42 9.27 -0.43
N VAL A 58 0.00 8.37 -1.31
CA VAL A 58 0.94 7.28 -1.02
C VAL A 58 2.21 7.54 -1.80
N TYR A 59 3.33 7.52 -1.10
CA TYR A 59 4.63 7.80 -1.69
C TYR A 59 5.39 6.51 -2.00
N SER A 60 5.91 6.38 -3.23
CA SER A 60 6.80 5.29 -3.59
C SER A 60 8.24 5.58 -3.15
N SER A 61 8.98 4.53 -2.79
CA SER A 61 10.44 4.54 -2.76
C SER A 61 11.01 4.97 -4.11
N LYS A 62 12.14 5.69 -4.09
CA LYS A 62 12.89 6.06 -5.30
C LYS A 62 13.60 4.89 -5.98
N PHE A 63 14.08 3.91 -5.21
CA PHE A 63 14.95 2.83 -5.70
C PHE A 63 14.56 1.43 -5.20
N ARG A 64 13.48 1.32 -4.43
CA ARG A 64 12.99 0.08 -3.83
C ARG A 64 11.49 -0.06 -4.09
N HIS A 65 10.92 -1.03 -3.38
CA HIS A 65 9.59 -1.60 -3.55
C HIS A 65 8.79 -1.41 -2.27
N ALA A 66 8.66 -0.15 -1.88
CA ALA A 66 8.03 0.22 -0.63
C ALA A 66 7.17 1.46 -0.83
N SER A 67 6.02 1.45 -0.20
CA SER A 67 5.06 2.55 -0.18
C SER A 67 5.05 3.20 1.20
N PHE A 68 5.03 4.53 1.30
CA PHE A 68 5.12 5.26 2.56
C PHE A 68 4.00 6.30 2.71
N PRO A 69 3.62 6.63 3.96
CA PRO A 69 2.57 7.61 4.24
C PRO A 69 3.00 9.07 4.06
N LYS A 70 4.30 9.36 4.07
CA LYS A 70 4.85 10.72 4.03
C LYS A 70 6.12 10.78 3.20
N ALA A 71 6.41 11.97 2.68
CA ALA A 71 7.72 12.27 2.12
C ALA A 71 8.79 12.29 3.23
N GLY A 72 10.02 11.93 2.90
CA GLY A 72 11.14 11.96 3.83
C GLY A 72 12.22 10.92 3.52
N LEU A 73 13.05 10.68 4.54
CA LEU A 73 14.10 9.67 4.54
C LEU A 73 13.73 8.59 5.55
N TYR A 74 13.61 7.34 5.07
CA TYR A 74 13.34 6.18 5.90
C TYR A 74 14.59 5.30 5.98
N ILE A 75 14.91 4.79 7.18
CA ILE A 75 16.01 3.84 7.39
C ILE A 75 15.41 2.48 7.76
N GLN A 76 15.79 1.43 7.03
CA GLN A 76 15.22 0.07 7.15
C GLN A 76 16.32 -0.99 7.28
N GLY A 77 16.00 -2.16 7.84
CA GLY A 77 16.87 -3.35 7.76
C GLY A 77 18.15 -3.33 8.62
N GLY A 78 18.09 -2.80 9.85
CA GLY A 78 19.22 -2.79 10.80
C GLY A 78 18.80 -2.28 12.18
N PRO A 79 19.75 -1.98 13.10
CA PRO A 79 19.44 -1.25 14.32
C PRO A 79 19.12 0.22 13.97
N THR A 80 17.95 0.45 13.38
CA THR A 80 17.51 1.75 12.85
C THR A 80 17.52 2.86 13.91
N LYS A 81 17.34 2.50 15.19
CA LYS A 81 17.48 3.41 16.34
C LYS A 81 18.89 4.01 16.49
N LEU A 82 19.90 3.37 15.92
CA LEU A 82 21.28 3.86 15.86
C LEU A 82 21.60 4.56 14.53
N GLY A 83 20.60 4.75 13.65
CA GLY A 83 20.78 5.34 12.32
C GLY A 83 21.45 4.41 11.30
N ILE A 84 21.63 3.12 11.62
CA ILE A 84 22.29 2.16 10.76
C ILE A 84 21.24 1.34 10.02
N GLY A 85 21.25 1.41 8.69
CA GLY A 85 20.37 0.63 7.82
C GLY A 85 20.38 1.13 6.37
N VAL A 86 19.52 0.54 5.55
CA VAL A 86 19.27 0.94 4.17
C VAL A 86 18.42 2.21 4.16
N MET A 87 18.92 3.24 3.47
CA MET A 87 18.23 4.51 3.30
C MET A 87 17.27 4.49 2.11
N ASP A 88 16.09 5.03 2.33
CA ASP A 88 15.05 5.16 1.32
C ASP A 88 14.55 6.60 1.25
N HIS A 89 14.78 7.23 0.10
CA HIS A 89 14.33 8.60 -0.16
C HIS A 89 12.97 8.58 -0.83
N VAL A 90 12.05 9.34 -0.25
CA VAL A 90 10.64 9.33 -0.59
C VAL A 90 10.17 10.76 -0.75
N GLY A 91 9.50 11.08 -1.85
CA GLY A 91 9.05 12.45 -2.10
C GLY A 91 8.14 12.58 -3.31
N LYS A 92 7.57 13.78 -3.49
CA LYS A 92 6.78 14.11 -4.68
C LYS A 92 7.69 14.16 -5.91
N SER A 93 7.13 13.74 -7.04
CA SER A 93 7.75 13.88 -8.36
C SER A 93 6.67 14.13 -9.40
N ASP A 94 7.07 14.49 -10.61
CA ASP A 94 6.15 14.65 -11.74
C ASP A 94 5.58 13.30 -12.24
N MET A 95 6.15 12.18 -11.79
CA MET A 95 5.65 10.84 -12.04
C MET A 95 4.73 10.39 -10.91
N PHE A 96 3.43 10.28 -11.20
CA PHE A 96 2.43 9.80 -10.25
C PHE A 96 1.36 8.97 -10.96
N ILE A 97 0.63 8.18 -10.17
CA ILE A 97 -0.50 7.37 -10.62
C ILE A 97 -1.75 7.82 -9.87
N ASP A 98 -2.79 8.23 -10.58
CA ASP A 98 -4.12 8.42 -9.99
C ASP A 98 -4.87 7.08 -9.95
N ALA A 99 -4.70 6.35 -8.84
CA ALA A 99 -5.31 5.04 -8.62
C ALA A 99 -6.85 5.08 -8.54
N SER A 100 -7.47 6.26 -8.46
CA SER A 100 -8.94 6.38 -8.43
C SER A 100 -9.59 6.28 -9.82
N LYS A 101 -8.83 6.39 -10.91
CA LYS A 101 -9.41 6.45 -12.27
C LYS A 101 -9.63 5.10 -12.93
N LYS A 102 -8.77 4.13 -12.64
CA LYS A 102 -8.83 2.78 -13.24
C LYS A 102 -8.62 1.76 -12.15
N TYR A 103 -9.65 0.99 -11.87
CA TYR A 103 -9.62 -0.09 -10.89
C TYR A 103 -10.47 -1.26 -11.38
N GLN A 104 -10.20 -2.44 -10.83
CA GLN A 104 -11.00 -3.63 -11.03
C GLN A 104 -11.42 -4.13 -9.66
N ILE A 105 -12.71 -4.41 -9.49
CA ILE A 105 -13.19 -5.11 -8.29
C ILE A 105 -12.83 -6.58 -8.46
N ILE A 106 -12.05 -7.13 -7.52
CA ILE A 106 -11.52 -8.49 -7.59
C ILE A 106 -12.09 -9.43 -6.52
N GLY A 107 -12.81 -8.89 -5.53
CA GLY A 107 -13.48 -9.66 -4.48
C GLY A 107 -14.54 -8.81 -3.78
N ALA A 108 -15.73 -9.38 -3.61
CA ALA A 108 -16.84 -8.80 -2.85
C ALA A 108 -17.84 -9.92 -2.50
N GLU A 109 -17.36 -10.95 -1.80
CA GLU A 109 -18.11 -12.18 -1.52
C GLU A 109 -19.44 -11.91 -0.79
N TYR A 110 -19.50 -10.84 0.00
CA TYR A 110 -20.69 -10.41 0.74
C TYR A 110 -21.86 -9.95 -0.18
N LEU A 111 -21.61 -9.68 -1.46
CA LEU A 111 -22.65 -9.33 -2.43
C LEU A 111 -23.34 -10.56 -3.04
N GLY A 112 -22.85 -11.77 -2.75
CA GLY A 112 -23.36 -13.03 -3.29
C GLY A 112 -22.47 -13.63 -4.38
N ASP A 113 -22.63 -14.95 -4.58
CA ASP A 113 -21.80 -15.72 -5.50
C ASP A 113 -21.97 -15.26 -6.96
N GLY A 114 -20.86 -15.12 -7.68
CA GLY A 114 -20.84 -14.76 -9.10
C GLY A 114 -20.98 -13.26 -9.41
N VAL A 115 -21.19 -12.40 -8.41
CA VAL A 115 -21.26 -10.93 -8.61
C VAL A 115 -19.92 -10.35 -9.06
N VAL A 116 -18.81 -10.88 -8.54
CA VAL A 116 -17.46 -10.47 -8.92
C VAL A 116 -16.71 -11.67 -9.49
N VAL A 117 -16.21 -11.52 -10.71
CA VAL A 117 -15.33 -12.50 -11.35
C VAL A 117 -13.90 -12.21 -10.94
N GLU A 118 -13.38 -13.03 -10.03
CA GLU A 118 -11.99 -12.95 -9.58
C GLU A 118 -11.02 -13.23 -10.74
N PRO A 119 -9.99 -12.38 -10.95
CA PRO A 119 -8.96 -12.64 -11.94
C PRO A 119 -8.11 -13.87 -11.57
N GLY A 120 -7.76 -14.68 -12.57
CA GLY A 120 -6.98 -15.92 -12.35
C GLY A 120 -5.63 -15.73 -11.65
N TRP A 121 -5.02 -14.54 -11.76
CA TRP A 121 -3.75 -14.22 -11.09
C TRP A 121 -3.88 -13.98 -9.57
N MET A 122 -5.09 -13.80 -9.04
CA MET A 122 -5.28 -13.49 -7.61
C MET A 122 -5.07 -14.71 -6.70
N ARG A 123 -5.18 -15.94 -7.25
CA ARG A 123 -4.92 -17.19 -6.53
C ARG A 123 -3.51 -17.30 -5.98
N GLU A 124 -2.53 -16.65 -6.61
CA GLU A 124 -1.13 -16.62 -6.16
C GLU A 124 -0.87 -15.63 -5.00
N LEU A 125 -1.80 -14.71 -4.73
CA LEU A 125 -1.63 -13.60 -3.78
C LEU A 125 -2.44 -13.75 -2.48
N ARG A 126 -3.30 -14.77 -2.36
CA ARG A 126 -3.99 -15.09 -1.11
C ARG A 126 -3.06 -15.90 -0.19
N PRO A 127 -2.62 -15.38 0.97
CA PRO A 127 -2.25 -16.27 2.06
C PRO A 127 -3.48 -17.11 2.43
N GLU A 128 -3.28 -18.39 2.75
CA GLU A 128 -4.36 -19.31 3.16
C GLU A 128 -5.36 -18.60 4.08
N LYS A 129 -6.66 -18.74 3.74
CA LYS A 129 -7.80 -18.08 4.38
C LYS A 129 -7.55 -17.86 5.88
N ILE A 130 -7.37 -16.60 6.29
CA ILE A 130 -7.51 -16.24 7.70
C ILE A 130 -8.98 -16.48 8.04
N ASN A 131 -9.22 -17.53 8.83
CA ASN A 131 -10.55 -17.94 9.25
C ASN A 131 -11.34 -16.76 9.81
N SER A 132 -12.53 -16.55 9.27
CA SER A 132 -13.48 -15.48 9.57
C SER A 132 -14.18 -15.64 10.93
N HIS A 133 -13.49 -16.17 11.95
CA HIS A 133 -14.06 -16.44 13.28
C HIS A 133 -13.76 -15.35 14.32
N LEU A 134 -13.35 -14.17 13.89
CA LEU A 134 -13.17 -13.01 14.77
C LEU A 134 -13.88 -11.79 14.16
N LEU A 135 -15.20 -11.81 14.27
CA LEU A 135 -16.06 -10.64 14.37
C LEU A 135 -16.76 -10.70 15.73
#